data_AF-D5SVY0-F1
#
_entry.id   AF-D5SVY0-F1
#
_cell.length_a   1.000
_cell.length_b   1.000
_cell.length_c   1.000
_cell.angle_alpha   90.00
_cell.angle_beta   90.00
_cell.angle_gamma   90.00
#
_symmetry.space_group_name_H-M   'P 1'
#
loop_
_entity.id
_entity.type
_entity.pdbx_description
1 polymer ?
#
loop_
_entity_poly.entity_id
_entity_poly.type
_entity_poly.pdbx_seq_one_letter_code
_entity_poly.pdbx_strand_id
1 'polypeptide(L)'
;MTQAWPTYPAPRKLALVVSCVDYRLLDDIVSYLHLDNMTNRYYHFAIAGTALSLVEKLRKGDFHTPKTGDVESYERANIKTESDLMKLFCAWKRTFFDQVKAGLILTKQGISDIYIIQHENCGAFRIYLNKDIEGKDKTETGEHLSCEACEIEMHQWYAVRLKEQIKAGWDSISQTIFDEQWPISERFGVDCEKKAEECSLEKTGKPFEVIRGQSKPPEIHLLYMTLRGEMLNLEEWEPDPKTYKVKEKKKSKKSKDTKKSE
;
A
#
# COMPACT_ATOMS: atom_id res chain seq x y z
N MET A 1 -21.36 15.01 16.18
CA MET A 1 -19.95 15.07 16.59
C MET A 1 -19.18 15.68 15.44
N THR A 2 -18.37 16.70 15.67
CA THR A 2 -17.55 17.35 14.63
C THR A 2 -16.26 16.54 14.46
N GLN A 3 -16.24 15.68 13.46
CA GLN A 3 -15.07 14.85 13.13
C GLN A 3 -13.99 15.76 12.53
N ALA A 4 -12.77 15.71 13.08
CA ALA A 4 -11.67 16.57 12.66
C ALA A 4 -10.99 15.95 11.43
N TRP A 5 -11.29 16.47 10.25
CA TRP A 5 -10.70 16.03 8.99
C TRP A 5 -9.49 16.89 8.61
N PRO A 6 -8.46 16.33 7.94
CA PRO A 6 -7.34 17.12 7.46
C PRO A 6 -7.81 18.18 6.45
N THR A 7 -7.37 19.44 6.63
CA THR A 7 -7.73 20.56 5.76
C THR A 7 -6.73 20.71 4.62
N TYR A 8 -7.05 20.18 3.45
CA TYR A 8 -6.35 20.48 2.19
C TYR A 8 -7.37 21.04 1.17
N PRO A 9 -6.93 21.78 0.13
CA PRO A 9 -7.87 22.34 -0.83
C PRO A 9 -8.56 21.22 -1.63
N ALA A 10 -9.90 21.21 -1.61
CA ALA A 10 -10.69 20.19 -2.30
C ALA A 10 -10.29 20.05 -3.78
N PRO A 11 -10.00 18.81 -4.25
CA PRO A 11 -9.57 18.58 -5.62
C PRO A 11 -10.67 19.02 -6.58
N ARG A 12 -10.31 19.81 -7.61
CA ARG A 12 -11.26 20.37 -8.59
C ARG A 12 -11.43 19.52 -9.85
N LYS A 13 -10.68 18.43 -9.96
CA LYS A 13 -10.66 17.52 -11.11
C LYS A 13 -10.82 16.06 -10.63
N LEU A 14 -10.83 15.13 -11.58
CA LEU A 14 -11.04 13.71 -11.32
C LEU A 14 -9.91 13.13 -10.45
N ALA A 15 -10.28 12.44 -9.37
CA ALA A 15 -9.35 11.74 -8.48
C ALA A 15 -9.37 10.21 -8.68
N LEU A 16 -8.31 9.54 -8.25
CA LEU A 16 -8.25 8.10 -8.08
C LEU A 16 -8.13 7.79 -6.60
N VAL A 17 -9.02 6.96 -6.06
CA VAL A 17 -9.00 6.50 -4.67
C VAL A 17 -8.62 5.03 -4.66
N VAL A 18 -7.57 4.69 -3.92
CA VAL A 18 -7.10 3.32 -3.71
C VAL A 18 -7.30 3.00 -2.23
N SER A 19 -8.12 2.00 -1.92
CA SER A 19 -8.39 1.58 -0.54
C SER A 19 -8.32 0.07 -0.36
N CYS A 20 -8.49 -0.37 0.88
CA CYS A 20 -8.62 -1.79 1.17
C CYS A 20 -10.01 -2.28 0.71
N VAL A 21 -10.12 -3.59 0.46
CA VAL A 21 -11.40 -4.30 0.22
C VAL A 21 -12.23 -4.49 1.50
N ASP A 22 -11.72 -4.02 2.63
CA ASP A 22 -12.40 -4.11 3.92
C ASP A 22 -13.74 -3.36 3.89
N TYR A 23 -14.83 -4.10 4.05
CA TYR A 23 -16.19 -3.57 3.96
C TYR A 23 -16.50 -2.55 5.05
N ARG A 24 -15.76 -2.54 6.17
CA ARG A 24 -15.97 -1.61 7.28
C ARG A 24 -15.64 -0.16 6.89
N LEU A 25 -14.85 0.04 5.83
CA LEU A 25 -14.37 1.36 5.43
C LEU A 25 -15.28 2.09 4.45
N LEU A 26 -16.19 1.38 3.78
CA LEU A 26 -16.84 1.90 2.58
C LEU A 26 -17.63 3.18 2.87
N ASP A 27 -18.46 3.16 3.90
CA ASP A 27 -19.33 4.29 4.26
C ASP A 27 -18.52 5.50 4.75
N ASP A 28 -17.46 5.26 5.52
CA ASP A 28 -16.58 6.30 6.04
C ASP A 28 -15.74 6.94 4.92
N ILE A 29 -15.23 6.14 3.98
CA ILE A 29 -14.54 6.63 2.78
C ILE A 29 -15.50 7.50 1.96
N VAL A 30 -16.70 7.00 1.65
CA VAL A 30 -17.68 7.77 0.86
C VAL A 30 -18.05 9.07 1.56
N SER A 31 -18.26 9.03 2.88
CA SER A 31 -18.58 10.22 3.68
C SER A 31 -17.44 11.23 3.66
N TYR A 32 -16.19 10.78 3.83
CA TYR A 32 -15.01 11.61 3.74
C TYR A 32 -14.87 12.28 2.36
N LEU A 33 -14.97 11.48 1.30
CA LEU A 33 -14.87 11.98 -0.08
C LEU A 33 -16.01 12.94 -0.41
N HIS A 34 -17.22 12.71 0.11
CA HIS A 34 -18.35 13.64 -0.03
C HIS A 34 -18.06 15.00 0.62
N LEU A 35 -17.52 14.99 1.83
CA LEU A 35 -17.13 16.22 2.55
C LEU A 35 -16.02 16.99 1.83
N ASP A 36 -15.16 16.27 1.11
CA ASP A 36 -14.13 16.85 0.24
C ASP A 36 -14.64 17.17 -1.18
N ASN A 37 -15.97 17.26 -1.33
CA ASN A 37 -16.67 17.60 -2.58
C ASN A 37 -16.42 16.60 -3.73
N MET A 38 -15.89 15.41 -3.49
CA MET A 38 -15.52 14.45 -4.53
C MET A 38 -16.69 13.60 -5.05
N THR A 39 -17.93 13.82 -4.60
CA THR A 39 -19.10 13.07 -5.10
C THR A 39 -19.17 13.08 -6.64
N ASN A 40 -19.18 11.88 -7.25
CA ASN A 40 -19.13 11.67 -8.70
C ASN A 40 -17.86 12.20 -9.41
N ARG A 41 -16.76 12.37 -8.68
CA ARG A 41 -15.49 12.93 -9.20
C ARG A 41 -14.28 12.08 -8.83
N TYR A 42 -14.47 10.80 -8.54
CA TYR A 42 -13.38 9.86 -8.32
C TYR A 42 -13.66 8.48 -8.90
N TYR A 43 -12.59 7.77 -9.24
CA TYR A 43 -12.59 6.32 -9.41
C TYR A 43 -12.16 5.66 -8.12
N HIS A 44 -12.86 4.61 -7.70
CA HIS A 44 -12.51 3.84 -6.52
C HIS A 44 -11.98 2.47 -6.91
N PHE A 45 -10.74 2.18 -6.53
CA PHE A 45 -10.14 0.86 -6.66
C PHE A 45 -9.90 0.25 -5.29
N ALA A 46 -10.66 -0.78 -4.95
CA ALA A 46 -10.53 -1.50 -3.69
C ALA A 46 -9.69 -2.77 -3.90
N ILE A 47 -8.65 -2.95 -3.09
CA ILE A 47 -7.76 -4.11 -3.17
C ILE A 47 -7.25 -4.52 -1.78
N ALA A 48 -7.12 -5.83 -1.53
CA ALA A 48 -6.65 -6.32 -0.23
C ALA A 48 -5.28 -5.73 0.15
N GLY A 49 -5.23 -4.99 1.26
CA GLY A 49 -4.01 -4.38 1.78
C GLY A 49 -3.58 -3.08 1.11
N THR A 50 -4.39 -2.52 0.20
CA THR A 50 -4.12 -1.24 -0.47
C THR A 50 -2.69 -1.20 -1.03
N ALA A 51 -1.80 -0.38 -0.45
CA ALA A 51 -0.43 -0.22 -0.90
C ALA A 51 0.44 -1.47 -0.73
N LEU A 52 0.21 -2.29 0.30
CA LEU A 52 0.97 -3.52 0.54
C LEU A 52 1.00 -4.40 -0.71
N SER A 53 -0.14 -4.51 -1.38
CA SER A 53 -0.30 -5.42 -2.51
C SER A 53 0.11 -4.85 -3.86
N LEU A 54 0.46 -3.56 -3.89
CA LEU A 54 0.83 -2.83 -5.10
C LEU A 54 2.32 -2.45 -5.14
N VAL A 55 3.08 -2.74 -4.07
CA VAL A 55 4.53 -2.50 -4.05
C VAL A 55 5.31 -3.56 -4.82
N GLU A 56 6.41 -3.14 -5.44
CA GLU A 56 7.36 -4.05 -6.12
C GLU A 56 8.25 -4.86 -5.17
N LYS A 57 8.32 -4.48 -3.90
CA LYS A 57 9.14 -5.15 -2.89
C LYS A 57 8.57 -4.95 -1.49
N LEU A 58 8.74 -5.95 -0.65
CA LEU A 58 8.41 -5.88 0.76
C LEU A 58 9.51 -5.18 1.56
N ARG A 59 9.15 -4.70 2.76
CA ARG A 59 10.14 -4.26 3.74
C ARG A 59 10.89 -5.50 4.24
N LYS A 60 12.21 -5.36 4.39
CA LYS A 60 13.08 -6.49 4.79
C LYS A 60 12.62 -7.07 6.13
N GLY A 61 12.34 -8.37 6.14
CA GLY A 61 11.93 -9.09 7.35
C GLY A 61 10.44 -9.00 7.69
N ASP A 62 9.61 -8.41 6.82
CA ASP A 62 8.16 -8.40 7.03
C ASP A 62 7.52 -9.74 6.67
N PHE A 63 7.98 -10.39 5.60
CA PHE A 63 7.46 -11.69 5.20
C PHE A 63 7.97 -12.80 6.10
N HIS A 64 7.03 -13.61 6.61
CA HIS A 64 7.33 -14.81 7.38
C HIS A 64 6.64 -16.00 6.73
N THR A 65 7.42 -17.07 6.50
CA THR A 65 6.88 -18.30 5.95
C THR A 65 5.77 -18.85 6.85
N PRO A 66 4.58 -19.20 6.30
CA PRO A 66 3.51 -19.81 7.07
C PRO A 66 3.98 -21.09 7.77
N LYS A 67 3.60 -21.29 9.04
CA LYS A 67 3.87 -22.53 9.77
C LYS A 67 2.78 -23.57 9.47
N THR A 68 3.17 -24.84 9.42
CA THR A 68 2.23 -25.96 9.26
C THR A 68 1.23 -26.00 10.41
N GLY A 69 -0.07 -26.02 10.10
CA GLY A 69 -1.15 -26.10 11.10
C GLY A 69 -1.74 -24.76 11.57
N ASP A 70 -1.26 -23.64 11.03
CA ASP A 70 -1.87 -22.34 11.27
C ASP A 70 -3.17 -22.22 10.45
N VAL A 71 -4.33 -22.31 11.09
CA VAL A 71 -5.63 -22.52 10.42
C VAL A 71 -6.08 -21.28 9.64
N GLU A 72 -5.63 -20.07 10.03
CA GLU A 72 -5.79 -18.86 9.20
C GLU A 72 -4.89 -18.89 7.94
N SER A 73 -3.86 -19.74 7.92
CA SER A 73 -3.00 -19.94 6.75
C SER A 73 -3.62 -20.86 5.69
N TYR A 74 -4.75 -21.53 5.96
CA TYR A 74 -5.43 -22.38 4.95
C TYR A 74 -5.96 -21.59 3.75
N GLU A 75 -6.28 -20.30 3.89
CA GLU A 75 -6.72 -19.44 2.79
C GLU A 75 -5.55 -18.80 2.01
N ARG A 76 -4.30 -18.93 2.48
CA ARG A 76 -3.08 -18.61 1.72
C ARG A 76 -2.77 -19.68 0.65
N ALA A 77 -3.79 -20.31 0.06
CA ALA A 77 -3.77 -21.67 -0.51
C ALA A 77 -2.64 -22.02 -1.52
N ASN A 78 -1.79 -21.10 -1.96
CA ASN A 78 -0.59 -21.37 -2.76
C ASN A 78 0.64 -20.47 -2.48
N ILE A 79 0.69 -19.72 -1.38
CA ILE A 79 1.85 -18.84 -1.06
C ILE A 79 2.77 -19.56 -0.06
N LYS A 80 3.92 -20.06 -0.53
CA LYS A 80 4.92 -20.75 0.32
C LYS A 80 6.16 -19.90 0.56
N THR A 81 6.43 -18.98 -0.34
CA THR A 81 7.64 -18.16 -0.35
C THR A 81 7.29 -16.70 -0.58
N GLU A 82 8.22 -15.80 -0.24
CA GLU A 82 8.11 -14.38 -0.59
C GLU A 82 7.92 -14.20 -2.10
N SER A 83 8.56 -15.04 -2.91
CA SER A 83 8.42 -15.01 -4.38
C SER A 83 6.99 -15.32 -4.83
N ASP A 84 6.31 -16.30 -4.23
CA ASP A 84 4.92 -16.62 -4.57
C ASP A 84 3.98 -15.45 -4.25
N LEU A 85 4.20 -14.80 -3.10
CA LEU A 85 3.45 -13.60 -2.71
C LEU A 85 3.70 -12.46 -3.70
N MET A 86 4.96 -12.23 -4.08
CA MET A 86 5.30 -11.17 -5.03
C MET A 86 4.75 -11.45 -6.43
N LYS A 87 4.62 -12.71 -6.85
CA LYS A 87 3.92 -13.07 -8.10
C LYS A 87 2.44 -12.69 -8.06
N LEU A 88 1.77 -12.94 -6.94
CA LEU A 88 0.39 -12.51 -6.74
C LEU A 88 0.26 -10.98 -6.80
N PHE A 89 1.11 -10.27 -6.04
CA PHE A 89 1.13 -8.81 -6.04
C PHE A 89 1.48 -8.22 -7.41
N CYS A 90 2.33 -8.89 -8.20
CA CYS A 90 2.61 -8.51 -9.57
C CYS A 90 1.35 -8.56 -10.45
N ALA A 91 0.58 -9.64 -10.39
CA ALA A 91 -0.68 -9.78 -11.13
C ALA A 91 -1.72 -8.73 -10.73
N TRP A 92 -1.79 -8.42 -9.43
CA TRP A 92 -2.67 -7.40 -8.88
C TRP A 92 -2.27 -5.99 -9.27
N LYS A 93 -0.98 -5.66 -9.18
CA LYS A 93 -0.41 -4.39 -9.65
C LYS A 93 -0.71 -4.17 -11.13
N ARG A 94 -0.57 -5.21 -11.95
CA ARG A 94 -0.95 -5.15 -13.37
C ARG A 94 -2.43 -4.82 -13.54
N THR A 95 -3.31 -5.55 -12.84
CA THR A 95 -4.75 -5.31 -12.88
C THR A 95 -5.12 -3.89 -12.46
N PHE A 96 -4.47 -3.36 -11.42
CA PHE A 96 -4.62 -1.98 -10.99
C PHE A 96 -4.30 -0.98 -12.10
N PHE A 97 -3.14 -1.10 -12.74
CA PHE A 97 -2.76 -0.18 -13.82
C PHE A 97 -3.65 -0.32 -15.06
N ASP A 98 -4.07 -1.54 -15.40
CA ASP A 98 -5.01 -1.78 -16.51
C ASP A 98 -6.37 -1.08 -16.25
N GLN A 99 -6.86 -1.10 -15.00
CA GLN A 99 -8.10 -0.42 -14.60
C GLN A 99 -7.96 1.11 -14.60
N VAL A 100 -6.84 1.63 -14.08
CA VAL A 100 -6.53 3.08 -14.15
C VAL A 100 -6.49 3.54 -15.61
N LYS A 101 -5.85 2.77 -16.50
CA LYS A 101 -5.82 3.04 -17.94
C LYS A 101 -7.23 3.08 -18.53
N ALA A 102 -8.08 2.10 -18.24
CA ALA A 102 -9.46 2.07 -18.73
C ALA A 102 -10.25 3.31 -18.29
N GLY A 103 -10.16 3.71 -17.02
CA GLY A 103 -10.84 4.91 -16.51
C GLY A 103 -10.40 6.20 -17.20
N LEU A 104 -9.10 6.34 -17.45
CA LEU A 104 -8.53 7.50 -18.17
C LEU A 104 -9.00 7.55 -19.63
N ILE A 105 -9.04 6.40 -20.32
CA ILE A 105 -9.54 6.29 -21.69
C ILE A 105 -11.03 6.67 -21.76
N LEU A 106 -11.84 6.13 -20.85
CA LEU A 106 -13.29 6.33 -20.85
C LEU A 106 -13.70 7.78 -20.56
N THR A 107 -13.01 8.44 -19.63
CA THR A 107 -13.34 9.82 -19.25
C THR A 107 -12.76 10.86 -20.18
N LYS A 108 -11.66 10.52 -20.88
CA LYS A 108 -10.81 11.49 -21.58
C LYS A 108 -10.35 12.63 -20.66
N GLN A 109 -10.37 12.41 -19.35
CA GLN A 109 -9.91 13.35 -18.33
C GLN A 109 -8.67 12.76 -17.67
N GLY A 110 -7.71 13.61 -17.33
CA GLY A 110 -6.57 13.22 -16.51
C GLY A 110 -6.97 13.03 -15.05
N ILE A 111 -6.21 12.21 -14.33
CA ILE A 111 -6.27 12.13 -12.87
C ILE A 111 -5.45 13.30 -12.30
N SER A 112 -6.06 14.12 -11.45
CA SER A 112 -5.35 15.22 -10.77
C SER A 112 -4.77 14.81 -9.43
N ASP A 113 -5.43 13.88 -8.74
CA ASP A 113 -5.13 13.50 -7.37
C ASP A 113 -5.28 11.99 -7.20
N ILE A 114 -4.40 11.38 -6.40
CA ILE A 114 -4.46 9.98 -6.01
C ILE A 114 -4.52 9.91 -4.48
N TYR A 115 -5.55 9.29 -3.94
CA TYR A 115 -5.71 9.03 -2.51
C TYR A 115 -5.36 7.57 -2.23
N ILE A 116 -4.35 7.34 -1.41
CA ILE A 116 -4.00 5.99 -0.91
C ILE A 116 -4.49 5.92 0.53
N ILE A 117 -5.59 5.20 0.75
CA ILE A 117 -6.26 5.09 2.06
C ILE A 117 -5.91 3.74 2.67
N GLN A 118 -5.03 3.80 3.66
CA GLN A 118 -4.74 2.71 4.59
C GLN A 118 -5.75 2.72 5.74
N HIS A 119 -5.80 1.65 6.53
CA HIS A 119 -6.72 1.60 7.66
C HIS A 119 -6.21 0.73 8.80
N GLU A 120 -6.79 0.98 9.97
CA GLU A 120 -6.59 0.21 11.19
C GLU A 120 -7.15 -1.21 11.09
N ASN A 121 -6.42 -2.13 11.70
CA ASN A 121 -6.70 -3.55 11.78
C ASN A 121 -6.93 -4.16 10.39
N CYS A 122 -5.95 -3.96 9.51
CA CYS A 122 -5.99 -4.47 8.15
C CYS A 122 -5.70 -5.98 8.09
N GLY A 123 -6.73 -6.77 7.81
CA GLY A 123 -6.62 -8.23 7.68
C GLY A 123 -5.58 -8.68 6.64
N ALA A 124 -5.34 -7.92 5.58
CA ALA A 124 -4.35 -8.26 4.56
C ALA A 124 -2.90 -8.24 5.10
N PHE A 125 -2.59 -7.35 6.05
CA PHE A 125 -1.25 -7.34 6.67
C PHE A 125 -1.06 -8.54 7.60
N ARG A 126 -2.12 -8.95 8.31
CA ARG A 126 -2.12 -10.22 9.06
C ARG A 126 -1.94 -11.42 8.13
N ILE A 127 -2.75 -11.45 7.06
CA ILE A 127 -2.74 -12.54 6.08
C ILE A 127 -1.43 -12.60 5.31
N TYR A 128 -0.81 -11.50 4.86
CA TYR A 128 0.36 -11.61 3.98
C TYR A 128 1.70 -11.49 4.70
N LEU A 129 1.76 -10.79 5.83
CA LEU A 129 3.01 -10.55 6.57
C LEU A 129 3.08 -11.35 7.87
N ASN A 130 2.02 -12.07 8.23
CA ASN A 130 1.90 -12.78 9.51
C ASN A 130 2.12 -11.87 10.72
N LYS A 131 1.75 -10.60 10.58
CA LYS A 131 1.81 -9.61 11.64
C LYS A 131 0.47 -9.62 12.35
N ASP A 132 0.46 -10.12 13.58
CA ASP A 132 -0.75 -10.01 14.40
C ASP A 132 -0.91 -8.55 14.83
N ILE A 133 -1.69 -7.82 14.03
CA ILE A 133 -2.04 -6.43 14.29
C ILE A 133 -3.05 -6.35 15.45
N GLU A 134 -3.80 -7.43 15.72
CA GLU A 134 -4.81 -7.50 16.79
C GLU A 134 -4.23 -7.86 18.17
N GLY A 135 -2.89 -7.92 18.30
CA GLY A 135 -2.22 -7.88 19.59
C GLY A 135 -2.24 -9.15 20.44
N LYS A 136 -1.99 -10.33 19.83
CA LYS A 136 -1.77 -11.58 20.58
C LYS A 136 -0.41 -12.22 20.35
N ASP A 137 0.63 -11.45 20.04
CA ASP A 137 1.99 -11.95 20.21
C ASP A 137 2.36 -11.99 21.70
N LYS A 138 2.19 -13.16 22.32
CA LYS A 138 2.75 -13.50 23.62
C LYS A 138 4.27 -13.60 23.47
N THR A 139 4.99 -12.53 23.78
CA THR A 139 6.41 -12.69 24.11
C THR A 139 6.54 -13.41 25.45
N GLU A 140 7.50 -14.32 25.59
CA GLU A 140 7.82 -15.06 26.83
C GLU A 140 8.19 -14.15 28.02
N THR A 141 8.18 -12.83 27.83
CA THR A 141 8.51 -11.80 28.80
C THR A 141 7.30 -11.02 29.35
N GLY A 142 6.07 -11.32 28.94
CA GLY A 142 4.86 -10.78 29.58
C GLY A 142 4.60 -9.28 29.37
N GLU A 143 5.22 -8.65 28.37
CA GLU A 143 4.93 -7.27 27.99
C GLU A 143 4.14 -7.28 26.67
N HIS A 144 2.82 -7.04 26.78
CA HIS A 144 1.92 -6.81 25.66
C HIS A 144 2.15 -5.40 25.12
N LEU A 145 2.66 -5.26 23.90
CA LEU A 145 2.62 -3.99 23.16
C LEU A 145 2.28 -4.27 21.69
N SER A 146 0.99 -4.45 21.40
CA SER A 146 0.45 -4.03 20.10
C SER A 146 0.42 -2.50 20.12
N CYS A 147 1.50 -1.88 19.67
CA CYS A 147 1.51 -0.43 19.57
C CYS A 147 0.80 -0.05 18.27
N GLU A 148 -0.34 0.61 18.37
CA GLU A 148 -1.05 1.27 17.25
C GLU A 148 -0.09 2.06 16.36
N ALA A 149 0.93 2.71 16.96
CA ALA A 149 1.98 3.40 16.21
C ALA A 149 2.83 2.47 15.34
N CYS A 150 3.08 1.23 15.74
CA CYS A 150 3.81 0.26 14.91
C CYS A 150 2.99 -0.18 13.69
N GLU A 151 1.67 -0.33 13.84
CA GLU A 151 0.78 -0.57 12.71
C GLU A 151 0.81 0.61 11.74
N ILE A 152 0.58 1.83 12.25
CA ILE A 152 0.58 3.05 11.44
C ILE A 152 1.93 3.21 10.73
N GLU A 153 3.07 3.01 11.41
CA GLU A 153 4.42 3.08 10.81
C GLU A 153 4.57 2.08 9.65
N MET A 154 4.07 0.86 9.82
CA MET A 154 4.11 -0.16 8.77
C MET A 154 3.24 0.25 7.58
N HIS A 155 2.00 0.69 7.80
CA HIS A 155 1.12 1.19 6.75
C HIS A 155 1.71 2.41 6.02
N GLN A 156 2.30 3.35 6.78
CA GLN A 156 3.01 4.52 6.27
C GLN A 156 4.15 4.11 5.34
N TRP A 157 4.97 3.14 5.75
CA TRP A 157 6.09 2.64 4.94
C TRP A 157 5.62 2.13 3.56
N TYR A 158 4.59 1.28 3.51
CA TYR A 158 4.07 0.76 2.25
C TYR A 158 3.39 1.84 1.40
N ALA A 159 2.66 2.76 2.03
CA ALA A 159 2.01 3.89 1.35
C ALA A 159 3.03 4.82 0.70
N VAL A 160 4.10 5.20 1.43
CA VAL A 160 5.23 5.99 0.91
C VAL A 160 5.91 5.23 -0.22
N ARG A 161 6.14 3.92 -0.06
CA ARG A 161 6.80 3.14 -1.10
C ARG A 161 6.00 3.07 -2.40
N LEU A 162 4.68 2.90 -2.32
CA LEU A 162 3.80 2.95 -3.48
C LEU A 162 3.79 4.35 -4.13
N LYS A 163 3.75 5.42 -3.32
CA LYS A 163 3.84 6.80 -3.81
C LYS A 163 5.11 7.05 -4.61
N GLU A 164 6.27 6.60 -4.11
CA GLU A 164 7.54 6.68 -4.84
C GLU A 164 7.47 5.94 -6.18
N GLN A 165 6.89 4.74 -6.19
CA GLN A 165 6.76 3.92 -7.40
C GLN A 165 5.85 4.55 -8.46
N ILE A 166 4.71 5.10 -8.04
CA ILE A 166 3.80 5.83 -8.94
C ILE A 166 4.51 7.06 -9.50
N LYS A 167 5.20 7.85 -8.66
CA LYS A 167 5.94 9.03 -9.11
C LYS A 167 7.05 8.68 -10.11
N ALA A 168 7.86 7.67 -9.81
CA ALA A 168 8.95 7.23 -10.67
C ALA A 168 8.44 6.66 -12.01
N GLY A 169 7.30 5.97 -11.98
CA GLY A 169 6.66 5.40 -13.16
C GLY A 169 5.76 6.38 -13.92
N TRP A 170 5.44 7.56 -13.39
CA TRP A 170 4.31 8.37 -13.88
C TRP A 170 4.44 8.76 -15.35
N ASP A 171 5.64 9.17 -15.79
CA ASP A 171 5.86 9.56 -17.18
C ASP A 171 5.71 8.36 -18.13
N SER A 172 6.22 7.20 -17.74
CA SER A 172 6.06 5.96 -18.50
C SER A 172 4.60 5.50 -18.52
N ILE A 173 3.92 5.56 -17.37
CA ILE A 173 2.49 5.26 -17.22
C ILE A 173 1.70 6.18 -18.15
N SER A 174 1.93 7.50 -18.09
CA SER A 174 1.24 8.50 -18.89
C SER A 174 1.46 8.28 -20.39
N GLN A 175 2.70 8.08 -20.82
CA GLN A 175 3.02 7.82 -22.23
C GLN A 175 2.36 6.52 -22.73
N THR A 176 2.46 5.44 -21.96
CA THR A 176 1.99 4.11 -22.39
C THR A 176 0.46 3.97 -22.24
N ILE A 177 -0.19 4.76 -21.38
CA ILE A 177 -1.67 4.84 -21.29
C ILE A 177 -2.25 5.38 -22.62
N PHE A 178 -1.58 6.33 -23.26
CA PHE A 178 -2.06 6.98 -24.48
C PHE A 178 -1.47 6.41 -25.78
N ASP A 179 -0.45 5.55 -25.71
CA ASP A 179 -0.01 4.75 -26.85
C ASP A 179 -0.97 3.56 -27.08
N GLU A 180 -1.43 3.41 -28.33
CA GLU A 180 -2.32 2.31 -28.79
C GLU A 180 -1.68 0.93 -28.61
N GLN A 181 -0.35 0.86 -28.53
CA GLN A 181 0.41 -0.36 -28.29
C GLN A 181 0.88 -0.42 -26.85
N TRP A 182 0.02 -0.85 -25.95
CA TRP A 182 0.49 -1.40 -24.66
C TRP A 182 0.91 -2.85 -24.90
N PRO A 183 2.21 -3.20 -24.92
CA PRO A 183 2.59 -4.59 -24.87
C PRO A 183 2.14 -5.12 -23.52
N ILE A 184 1.15 -6.01 -23.55
CA ILE A 184 0.45 -6.62 -22.42
C ILE A 184 1.39 -7.40 -21.44
N SER A 185 2.72 -7.34 -21.62
CA SER A 185 3.66 -8.22 -20.93
C SER A 185 5.00 -7.64 -20.51
N GLU A 186 5.52 -6.52 -21.05
CA GLU A 186 7.00 -6.32 -20.99
C GLU A 186 7.53 -5.17 -20.12
N ARG A 187 6.79 -4.09 -19.84
CA ARG A 187 7.45 -2.84 -19.38
C ARG A 187 7.39 -2.49 -17.89
N PHE A 188 6.56 -3.14 -17.08
CA PHE A 188 6.60 -2.97 -15.62
C PHE A 188 7.37 -4.10 -14.94
N GLY A 189 8.64 -4.27 -15.31
CA GLY A 189 9.60 -5.08 -14.55
C GLY A 189 9.16 -6.51 -14.22
N VAL A 190 8.44 -7.18 -15.12
CA VAL A 190 8.04 -8.57 -14.95
C VAL A 190 9.14 -9.48 -15.47
N ASP A 191 10.31 -9.45 -14.83
CA ASP A 191 11.26 -10.57 -14.89
C ASP A 191 10.87 -11.61 -13.83
N CYS A 192 9.59 -12.01 -13.82
CA CYS A 192 9.11 -13.08 -12.95
C CYS A 192 9.06 -14.44 -13.63
N GLU A 193 9.34 -14.54 -14.94
CA GLU A 193 9.70 -15.80 -15.61
C GLU A 193 10.05 -15.53 -17.09
N LYS A 194 11.36 -15.53 -17.40
CA LYS A 194 11.99 -15.76 -18.72
C LYS A 194 12.13 -14.58 -19.68
N LYS A 195 13.39 -14.32 -20.07
CA LYS A 195 13.73 -13.78 -21.40
C LYS A 195 13.27 -14.74 -22.51
N ALA A 196 12.93 -14.13 -23.64
CA ALA A 196 13.09 -14.64 -25.01
C ALA A 196 12.17 -15.79 -25.44
N GLU A 197 11.15 -15.47 -26.24
CA GLU A 197 11.16 -15.75 -27.69
C GLU A 197 9.83 -15.27 -28.34
N GLU A 198 10.01 -14.40 -29.33
CA GLU A 198 9.15 -14.17 -30.50
C GLU A 198 7.66 -13.81 -30.33
N CYS A 199 7.33 -12.54 -30.60
CA CYS A 199 6.05 -12.22 -31.22
C CYS A 199 6.18 -11.04 -32.19
N SER A 200 6.33 -11.37 -33.46
CA SER A 200 6.27 -10.49 -34.63
C SER A 200 4.81 -10.26 -35.01
N LEU A 201 4.28 -9.04 -34.82
CA LEU A 201 3.01 -8.65 -35.43
C LEU A 201 3.00 -7.19 -35.91
N GLU A 202 2.39 -7.02 -37.08
CA GLU A 202 2.49 -5.91 -38.01
C GLU A 202 1.76 -4.63 -37.58
N LYS A 203 2.27 -3.50 -38.07
CA LYS A 203 1.82 -2.13 -37.76
C LYS A 203 0.78 -1.66 -38.77
N THR A 204 -0.49 -1.62 -38.41
CA THR A 204 -1.49 -0.82 -39.14
C THR A 204 -2.53 -0.21 -38.19
N GLY A 205 -2.35 1.05 -37.83
CA GLY A 205 -3.33 1.87 -37.12
C GLY A 205 -2.87 3.33 -37.12
N LYS A 206 -3.73 4.27 -37.52
CA LYS A 206 -3.41 5.71 -37.50
C LYS A 206 -3.51 6.20 -36.05
N PRO A 207 -2.52 6.95 -35.54
CA PRO A 207 -2.49 7.37 -34.15
C PRO A 207 -3.66 8.28 -33.80
N PHE A 208 -4.36 7.97 -32.72
CA PHE A 208 -5.22 8.90 -32.00
C PHE A 208 -4.45 10.19 -31.70
N GLU A 209 -5.02 11.36 -32.02
CA GLU A 209 -4.39 12.65 -31.73
C GLU A 209 -4.14 12.77 -30.22
N VAL A 210 -2.87 12.60 -29.86
CA VAL A 210 -2.32 12.77 -28.53
C VAL A 210 -2.74 14.13 -28.01
N ILE A 211 -3.49 14.16 -26.90
CA ILE A 211 -3.68 15.38 -26.11
C ILE A 211 -2.30 15.72 -25.53
N ARG A 212 -1.49 16.42 -26.32
CA ARG A 212 -0.21 17.01 -25.93
C ARG A 212 -0.48 18.24 -25.06
N GLY A 213 -1.09 18.01 -23.90
CA GLY A 213 -1.14 18.98 -22.82
C GLY A 213 -0.44 18.33 -21.65
N GLN A 214 0.77 18.76 -21.32
CA GLN A 214 1.55 18.29 -20.18
C GLN A 214 0.67 18.31 -18.92
N SER A 215 0.09 17.18 -18.52
CA SER A 215 -0.59 17.07 -17.24
C SER A 215 0.49 16.91 -16.20
N LYS A 216 0.68 17.96 -15.38
CA LYS A 216 1.42 17.88 -14.11
C LYS A 216 1.11 16.52 -13.44
N PRO A 217 2.11 15.79 -12.91
CA PRO A 217 1.86 14.54 -12.21
C PRO A 217 0.83 14.77 -11.09
N PRO A 218 -0.02 13.77 -10.82
CA PRO A 218 -1.06 13.92 -9.83
C PRO A 218 -0.44 14.13 -8.46
N GLU A 219 -1.15 14.89 -7.64
CA GLU A 219 -0.83 14.96 -6.23
C GLU A 219 -1.23 13.64 -5.57
N ILE A 220 -0.38 13.10 -4.69
CA ILE A 220 -0.62 11.79 -4.07
C ILE A 220 -0.76 12.01 -2.57
N HIS A 221 -1.96 11.80 -2.05
CA HIS A 221 -2.33 11.97 -0.65
C HIS A 221 -2.28 10.62 0.06
N LEU A 222 -1.57 10.55 1.18
CA LEU A 222 -1.44 9.33 1.98
C LEU A 222 -2.28 9.46 3.24
N LEU A 223 -3.28 8.60 3.37
CA LEU A 223 -4.25 8.67 4.45
C LEU A 223 -4.31 7.35 5.22
N TYR A 224 -4.66 7.44 6.50
CA TYR A 224 -4.93 6.30 7.35
C TYR A 224 -6.25 6.50 8.08
N MET A 225 -7.14 5.54 7.97
CA MET A 225 -8.46 5.57 8.57
C MET A 225 -8.53 4.65 9.79
N THR A 226 -8.93 5.19 10.94
CA THR A 226 -9.25 4.37 12.12
C THR A 226 -10.60 3.68 11.93
N LEU A 227 -10.86 2.59 12.67
CA LEU A 227 -12.19 1.93 12.65
C LEU A 227 -13.31 2.80 13.27
N ARG A 228 -12.96 4.00 13.76
CA ARG A 228 -13.90 5.03 14.22
C ARG A 228 -14.19 6.08 13.14
N GLY A 229 -13.64 5.89 11.94
CA GLY A 229 -13.77 6.80 10.80
C GLY A 229 -12.86 8.03 10.87
N GLU A 230 -11.92 8.12 11.82
CA GLU A 230 -11.00 9.25 11.88
C GLU A 230 -9.93 9.12 10.78
N MET A 231 -9.61 10.22 10.10
CA MET A 231 -8.61 10.23 9.04
C MET A 231 -7.33 10.94 9.49
N LEU A 232 -6.20 10.23 9.42
CA LEU A 232 -4.87 10.74 9.68
C LEU A 232 -4.15 10.98 8.36
N ASN A 233 -3.41 12.09 8.26
CA ASN A 233 -2.47 12.33 7.17
C ASN A 233 -1.17 11.58 7.47
N LEU A 234 -0.89 10.53 6.70
CA LEU A 234 0.32 9.72 6.86
C LEU A 234 1.61 10.46 6.46
N GLU A 235 1.53 11.58 5.75
CA GLU A 235 2.72 12.38 5.43
C GLU A 235 3.17 13.26 6.60
N GLU A 236 2.23 13.63 7.46
CA GLU A 236 2.45 14.51 8.62
C GLU A 236 2.52 13.72 9.94
N TRP A 237 2.18 12.43 9.90
CA TRP A 237 2.18 11.59 11.08
C TRP A 237 3.60 11.30 11.57
N GLU A 238 3.85 11.62 12.84
CA GLU A 238 5.05 11.27 13.58
C GLU A 238 4.68 10.42 14.81
N PRO A 239 5.46 9.38 15.15
CA PRO A 239 5.22 8.58 16.34
C PRO A 239 5.42 9.41 17.61
N ASP A 240 4.48 9.36 18.57
CA ASP A 240 4.64 10.06 19.85
C ASP A 240 5.85 9.48 20.61
N PRO A 241 6.89 10.29 20.92
CA PRO A 241 8.08 9.83 21.63
C PRO A 241 7.81 9.22 23.02
N LYS A 242 6.63 9.45 23.62
CA LYS A 242 6.24 8.85 24.91
C LYS A 242 5.87 7.37 24.81
N THR A 243 5.42 6.90 23.64
CA THR A 243 5.07 5.49 23.40
C THR A 243 6.31 4.59 23.26
N TYR A 244 7.48 5.16 22.96
CA TYR A 244 8.72 4.46 22.63
C TYR A 244 9.67 4.21 23.83
N LYS A 245 9.21 4.36 25.08
CA LYS A 245 10.05 4.02 26.25
C LYS A 245 10.20 2.50 26.41
N VAL A 246 11.00 1.89 25.54
CA VAL A 246 11.66 0.62 25.83
C VAL A 246 12.52 0.87 27.06
N LYS A 247 12.14 0.29 28.20
CA LYS A 247 12.98 0.31 29.40
C LYS A 247 14.29 -0.39 29.05
N GLU A 248 15.33 0.38 28.75
CA GLU A 248 16.69 -0.16 28.71
C GLU A 248 16.98 -0.80 30.08
N LYS A 249 16.99 -2.13 30.13
CA LYS A 249 17.47 -2.87 31.30
C LYS A 249 18.92 -2.47 31.53
N LYS A 250 19.16 -1.62 32.52
CA LYS A 250 20.48 -1.41 33.15
C LYS A 250 21.11 -2.79 33.37
N LYS A 251 22.13 -3.13 32.57
CA LYS A 251 23.04 -4.25 32.86
C LYS A 251 23.72 -3.95 34.19
N SER A 252 23.22 -4.49 35.28
CA SER A 252 23.93 -4.50 36.57
C SER A 252 25.22 -5.29 36.41
N LYS A 253 26.36 -4.59 36.46
CA LYS A 253 27.69 -5.18 36.65
C LYS A 253 27.66 -6.06 37.90
N LYS A 254 27.75 -7.38 37.74
CA LYS A 254 28.07 -8.29 38.83
C LYS A 254 29.59 -8.37 38.90
N SER A 255 30.19 -7.66 39.84
CA SER A 255 31.60 -7.80 40.20
C SER A 255 31.85 -9.24 40.66
N LYS A 256 32.93 -9.83 40.15
CA LYS A 256 33.38 -11.17 40.51
C LYS A 256 34.53 -10.97 41.49
N ASP A 257 34.21 -10.94 42.78
CA ASP A 257 35.23 -10.99 43.84
C ASP A 257 35.77 -12.42 43.91
N THR A 258 37.06 -12.55 43.62
CA THR A 258 37.80 -13.80 43.74
C THR A 258 38.43 -13.81 45.14
N LYS A 259 37.86 -14.58 46.06
CA LYS A 259 38.48 -14.96 47.33
C LYS A 259 38.79 -16.46 47.27
N LYS A 260 40.08 -16.79 47.31
CA LYS A 260 40.64 -18.13 47.61
C LYS A 260 42.08 -17.83 48.06
N SER A 261 42.46 -17.76 49.34
CA SER A 261 42.53 -18.80 50.37
C SER A 261 43.26 -20.06 49.90
N GLU A 262 44.59 -20.02 49.96
CA GLU A 262 45.49 -21.06 50.47
C GLU A 262 46.86 -20.43 50.72
#